data_AF-A0A957M7V7-F1
#
_entry.id   AF-A0A957M7V7-F1
#
_cell.length_a   1.000
_cell.length_b   1.000
_cell.length_c   1.000
_cell.angle_alpha   90.00
_cell.angle_beta   90.00
_cell.angle_gamma   90.00
#
_symmetry.space_group_name_H-M   'P 1'
#
loop_
_entity.id
_entity.type
_entity.pdbx_description
1 polymer ?
#
loop_
_entity_poly.entity_id
_entity_poly.type
_entity_poly.pdbx_seq_one_letter_code
_entity_poly.pdbx_strand_id
1 'polypeptide(L)'
;MREIEPQEVQEFATQQNAFYRDYNLYKPTSAAAIDANVNQVIADQRIYRFFVAVDGTGTLLAGARVWVRGPIKVEVVNQSPVPATGNAPGEGFLPPLSTIRELQVDGFWHLQGHERTAVTLWEALPWRCAAYGTILIMARDPRDPLLKLLVPETSQQPTFAIAHALYGPAMAEPQRLIYPMGRV
;
A
#
# COMPACT_ATOMS: atom_id res chain seq x y z
N MET A 1 4.74 12.45 10.25
CA MET A 1 3.84 11.66 9.39
C MET A 1 2.41 11.97 9.72
N ARG A 2 1.59 12.23 8.71
CA ARG A 2 0.17 12.61 8.85
C ARG A 2 -0.58 12.31 7.55
N GLU A 3 -1.90 12.46 7.56
CA GLU A 3 -2.64 12.57 6.30
C GLU A 3 -2.21 13.83 5.55
N ILE A 4 -2.29 13.79 4.21
CA ILE A 4 -2.06 14.98 3.38
C ILE A 4 -3.09 16.05 3.68
N GLU A 5 -2.66 17.30 3.56
CA GLU A 5 -3.50 18.48 3.63
C GLU A 5 -3.95 18.89 2.20
N PRO A 6 -5.09 19.61 2.04
CA PRO A 6 -5.62 19.93 0.71
C PRO A 6 -4.62 20.62 -0.23
N GLN A 7 -3.78 21.51 0.30
CA GLN A 7 -2.75 22.22 -0.46
C GLN A 7 -1.59 21.32 -0.93
N GLU A 8 -1.44 20.14 -0.35
CA GLU A 8 -0.35 19.19 -0.66
C GLU A 8 -0.73 18.18 -1.74
N VAL A 9 -2.01 18.13 -2.13
CA VAL A 9 -2.54 17.16 -3.10
C VAL A 9 -1.80 17.23 -4.45
N GLN A 10 -1.44 18.45 -4.89
CA GLN A 10 -0.69 18.66 -6.13
C GLN A 10 0.75 18.15 -6.03
N GLU A 11 1.43 18.39 -4.91
CA GLU A 11 2.78 17.89 -4.67
C GLU A 11 2.79 16.37 -4.60
N PHE A 12 1.85 15.78 -3.85
CA PHE A 12 1.71 14.32 -3.76
C PHE A 12 1.55 13.67 -5.14
N ALA A 13 0.65 14.19 -5.97
CA ALA A 13 0.45 13.68 -7.33
C ALA A 13 1.73 13.79 -8.16
N THR A 14 2.45 14.91 -8.04
CA THR A 14 3.70 15.16 -8.76
C THR A 14 4.78 14.15 -8.36
N GLN A 15 4.99 13.95 -7.07
CA GLN A 15 6.02 13.03 -6.57
C GLN A 15 5.68 11.57 -6.87
N GLN A 16 4.42 11.17 -6.71
CA GLN A 16 3.98 9.82 -7.10
C GLN A 16 4.20 9.58 -8.60
N ASN A 17 3.82 10.54 -9.44
CA ASN A 17 4.02 10.43 -10.89
C ASN A 17 5.50 10.37 -11.27
N ALA A 18 6.36 11.14 -10.60
CA ALA A 18 7.79 11.09 -10.82
C ALA A 18 8.38 9.73 -10.44
N PHE A 19 7.96 9.17 -9.30
CA PHE A 19 8.42 7.87 -8.81
C PHE A 19 8.06 6.72 -9.77
N TYR A 20 6.83 6.71 -10.28
CA TYR A 20 6.31 5.64 -11.13
C TYR A 20 6.42 5.88 -12.63
N ARG A 21 7.03 6.98 -13.07
CA ARG A 21 7.13 7.37 -14.49
C ARG A 21 7.64 6.23 -15.38
N ASP A 22 8.59 5.45 -14.85
CA ASP A 22 9.29 4.41 -15.60
C ASP A 22 8.67 3.01 -15.40
N TYR A 23 7.51 2.90 -14.74
CA TYR A 23 6.80 1.63 -14.54
C TYR A 23 5.82 1.33 -15.67
N ASN A 24 5.71 0.07 -16.06
CA ASN A 24 4.61 -0.43 -16.88
C ASN A 24 3.28 -0.29 -16.12
N LEU A 25 2.21 -0.03 -16.87
CA LEU A 25 0.82 0.01 -16.38
C LEU A 25 0.52 1.08 -15.32
N TYR A 26 1.49 1.92 -14.96
CA TYR A 26 1.23 3.07 -14.13
C TYR A 26 0.39 4.09 -14.92
N LYS A 27 -0.80 4.39 -14.40
CA LYS A 27 -1.60 5.51 -14.89
C LYS A 27 -1.29 6.74 -14.04
N PRO A 28 -0.75 7.83 -14.63
CA PRO A 28 -0.52 9.07 -13.90
C PRO A 28 -1.78 9.54 -13.18
N THR A 29 -1.58 9.92 -11.92
CA THR A 29 -2.64 10.43 -11.05
C THR A 29 -2.60 11.96 -11.07
N SER A 30 -3.76 12.60 -11.16
CA SER A 30 -3.88 14.06 -11.06
C SER A 30 -4.28 14.48 -9.65
N ALA A 31 -4.01 15.74 -9.30
CA ALA A 31 -4.50 16.33 -8.06
C ALA A 31 -6.03 16.20 -7.92
N ALA A 32 -6.77 16.49 -8.99
CA ALA A 32 -8.22 16.34 -9.01
C ALA A 32 -8.68 14.88 -8.74
N ALA A 33 -7.94 13.87 -9.23
CA ALA A 33 -8.26 12.48 -8.95
C ALA A 33 -8.00 12.09 -7.49
N ILE A 34 -6.96 12.66 -6.87
CA ILE A 34 -6.70 12.47 -5.43
C ILE A 34 -7.79 13.16 -4.61
N ASP A 35 -8.10 14.41 -4.91
CA ASP A 35 -9.11 15.19 -4.20
C ASP A 35 -10.50 14.51 -4.25
N ALA A 36 -10.87 13.98 -5.42
CA ALA A 36 -12.09 13.16 -5.57
C ALA A 36 -12.08 11.90 -4.69
N ASN A 37 -10.92 11.25 -4.53
CA ASN A 37 -10.78 10.05 -3.69
C ASN A 37 -10.78 10.36 -2.19
N VAL A 38 -10.14 11.46 -1.77
CA VAL A 38 -10.03 11.87 -0.35
C VAL A 38 -11.43 12.04 0.27
N ASN A 39 -12.38 12.53 -0.52
CA ASN A 39 -13.76 12.78 -0.11
C ASN A 39 -14.70 11.59 -0.37
N GLN A 40 -14.21 10.49 -0.93
CA GLN A 40 -15.06 9.34 -1.22
C GLN A 40 -15.41 8.58 0.06
N VAL A 41 -16.72 8.48 0.32
CA VAL A 41 -17.29 7.82 1.50
C VAL A 41 -18.17 6.65 1.06
N ILE A 42 -18.01 5.50 1.72
CA ILE A 42 -18.90 4.33 1.60
C ILE A 42 -19.24 3.86 3.01
N ALA A 43 -20.53 3.64 3.27
CA ALA A 43 -21.04 3.24 4.59
C ALA A 43 -20.46 4.11 5.73
N ASP A 44 -20.56 5.44 5.56
CA ASP A 44 -20.08 6.46 6.50
C ASP A 44 -18.56 6.44 6.79
N GLN A 45 -17.77 5.73 5.98
CA GLN A 45 -16.32 5.68 6.10
C GLN A 45 -15.61 6.21 4.86
N ARG A 46 -14.61 7.09 5.06
CA ARG A 46 -13.65 7.47 4.02
C ARG A 46 -12.83 6.25 3.60
N ILE A 47 -12.97 5.84 2.35
CA ILE A 47 -12.32 4.62 1.85
C ILE A 47 -10.90 4.86 1.36
N TYR A 48 -10.54 6.07 0.95
CA TYR A 48 -9.16 6.42 0.59
C TYR A 48 -8.56 7.41 1.58
N ARG A 49 -7.35 7.07 2.02
CA ARG A 49 -6.52 7.92 2.89
C ARG A 49 -5.16 8.06 2.26
N PHE A 50 -4.60 9.26 2.31
CA PHE A 50 -3.30 9.54 1.73
C PHE A 50 -2.40 10.02 2.85
N PHE A 51 -1.33 9.30 3.11
CA PHE A 51 -0.39 9.59 4.19
C PHE A 51 0.93 10.06 3.60
N VAL A 52 1.56 10.99 4.30
CA VAL A 52 2.88 11.53 3.97
C VAL A 52 3.81 11.56 5.17
N ALA A 53 5.09 11.42 4.87
CA ALA A 53 6.17 11.82 5.74
C ALA A 53 6.70 13.18 5.26
N VAL A 54 6.81 14.13 6.17
CA VAL A 54 7.23 15.50 5.87
C VAL A 54 8.48 15.84 6.67
N ASP A 55 9.34 16.70 6.11
CA ASP A 55 10.48 17.26 6.84
C ASP A 55 10.08 18.45 7.73
N GLY A 56 11.07 19.09 8.36
CA GLY A 56 10.85 20.25 9.24
C GLY A 56 10.38 21.52 8.52
N THR A 57 10.43 21.55 7.19
CA THR A 57 9.98 22.67 6.35
C THR A 57 8.63 22.40 5.68
N GLY A 58 8.11 21.18 5.80
CA GLY A 58 6.85 20.75 5.21
C GLY A 58 7.01 20.07 3.84
N THR A 59 8.22 19.80 3.36
CA THR A 59 8.44 19.07 2.10
C THR A 59 8.02 17.61 2.24
N LEU A 60 7.28 17.08 1.25
CA LEU A 60 6.85 15.69 1.25
C LEU A 60 8.01 14.76 0.85
N LEU A 61 8.49 13.94 1.79
CA LEU A 61 9.63 13.04 1.58
C LEU A 61 9.22 11.63 1.14
N ALA A 62 8.03 11.19 1.55
CA ALA A 62 7.45 9.92 1.16
C ALA A 62 5.93 9.99 1.26
N GLY A 63 5.23 9.18 0.46
CA GLY A 63 3.78 9.16 0.44
C GLY A 63 3.21 7.78 0.16
N ALA A 64 1.98 7.54 0.59
CA ALA A 64 1.26 6.30 0.37
C ALA A 64 -0.24 6.57 0.30
N ARG A 65 -0.95 5.86 -0.59
CA ARG A 65 -2.41 5.75 -0.54
C ARG A 65 -2.79 4.46 0.18
N VAL A 66 -3.71 4.57 1.12
CA VAL A 66 -4.33 3.44 1.82
C VAL A 66 -5.80 3.38 1.44
N TRP A 67 -6.20 2.26 0.85
CA TRP A 67 -7.59 1.91 0.58
C TRP A 67 -8.14 1.04 1.71
N VAL A 68 -9.07 1.59 2.47
CA VAL A 68 -9.85 0.89 3.49
C VAL A 68 -10.92 0.06 2.81
N ARG A 69 -10.69 -1.26 2.73
CA ARG A 69 -11.61 -2.18 2.01
C ARG A 69 -12.71 -2.74 2.90
N GLY A 70 -12.58 -2.66 4.22
CA GLY A 70 -13.55 -3.17 5.19
C GLY A 70 -15.03 -2.82 4.91
N PRO A 71 -15.37 -1.58 4.51
CA PRO A 71 -16.74 -1.22 4.12
C PRO A 71 -17.29 -1.92 2.86
N ILE A 72 -16.40 -2.47 2.03
CA ILE A 72 -16.75 -3.09 0.73
C ILE A 72 -16.64 -4.62 0.82
N LYS A 73 -15.63 -5.10 1.54
CA LYS A 73 -15.24 -6.51 1.62
C LYS A 73 -14.70 -6.81 3.01
N VAL A 74 -15.21 -7.87 3.60
CA VAL A 74 -14.72 -8.45 4.84
C VAL A 74 -14.47 -9.93 4.60
N GLU A 75 -13.30 -10.41 5.00
CA GLU A 75 -13.00 -11.85 4.96
C GLU A 75 -13.11 -12.44 6.36
N VAL A 76 -13.61 -13.68 6.45
CA VAL A 76 -13.75 -14.39 7.71
C VAL A 76 -12.86 -15.62 7.65
N VAL A 77 -11.90 -15.71 8.58
CA VAL A 77 -11.05 -16.88 8.71
C VAL A 77 -11.80 -17.94 9.52
N ASN A 78 -12.49 -18.82 8.80
CA ASN A 78 -13.23 -19.92 9.44
C ASN A 78 -12.31 -21.03 9.95
N GLN A 79 -11.13 -21.19 9.34
CA GLN A 79 -10.11 -22.17 9.74
C GLN A 79 -8.73 -21.57 9.47
N SER A 80 -7.87 -21.55 10.49
CA SER A 80 -6.46 -21.17 10.34
C SER A 80 -5.67 -22.42 9.91
N PRO A 81 -4.79 -22.36 8.90
CA PRO A 81 -3.99 -23.52 8.51
C PRO A 81 -3.18 -24.01 9.72
N VAL A 82 -3.34 -25.29 10.09
CA VAL A 82 -2.49 -25.92 11.10
C VAL A 82 -1.08 -26.05 10.51
N PRO A 83 -0.03 -25.50 11.13
CA PRO A 83 1.32 -25.62 10.58
C PRO A 83 1.69 -27.11 10.45
N ALA A 84 2.22 -27.49 9.28
CA ALA A 84 2.51 -28.89 8.95
C ALA A 84 3.61 -29.53 9.82
N THR A 85 4.35 -28.72 10.57
CA THR A 85 5.44 -29.13 11.45
C THR A 85 5.39 -28.29 12.73
N GLY A 86 4.97 -28.90 13.83
CA GLY A 86 4.63 -28.23 15.10
C GLY A 86 5.81 -27.71 15.93
N ASN A 87 6.79 -27.02 15.33
CA ASN A 87 7.95 -26.48 16.03
C ASN A 87 8.43 -25.10 15.52
N ALA A 88 7.60 -24.37 14.76
CA ALA A 88 7.93 -22.98 14.41
C ALA A 88 7.41 -22.04 15.52
N PRO A 89 8.26 -21.23 16.18
CA PRO A 89 7.77 -20.23 17.13
C PRO A 89 6.92 -19.19 16.37
N GLY A 90 5.62 -19.11 16.69
CA GLY A 90 4.67 -18.21 16.01
C GLY A 90 3.33 -18.85 15.58
N GLU A 91 2.96 -19.99 16.15
CA GLU A 91 1.76 -20.74 15.76
C GLU A 91 0.47 -19.94 15.98
N GLY A 92 -0.11 -19.50 14.86
CA GLY A 92 -1.37 -18.77 14.74
C GLY A 92 -1.19 -17.40 14.09
N PHE A 93 -0.99 -17.34 12.77
CA PHE A 93 -0.89 -16.07 12.04
C PHE A 93 -2.15 -15.20 12.20
N LEU A 94 -3.31 -15.86 12.30
CA LEU A 94 -4.58 -15.26 12.69
C LEU A 94 -5.34 -16.23 13.60
N PRO A 95 -5.96 -15.75 14.69
CA PRO A 95 -6.81 -16.59 15.52
C PRO A 95 -8.00 -17.11 14.70
N PRO A 96 -8.44 -18.37 14.92
CA PRO A 96 -9.69 -18.87 14.34
C PRO A 96 -10.85 -17.90 14.64
N LEU A 97 -11.74 -17.67 13.68
CA LEU A 97 -12.85 -16.71 13.75
C LEU A 97 -12.43 -15.23 13.70
N SER A 98 -11.23 -14.91 13.22
CA SER A 98 -10.85 -13.52 12.98
C SER A 98 -11.58 -12.93 11.77
N THR A 99 -12.15 -11.74 11.95
CA THR A 99 -12.60 -10.88 10.86
C THR A 99 -11.41 -10.10 10.30
N ILE A 100 -11.08 -10.33 9.03
CA ILE A 100 -10.07 -9.55 8.33
C ILE A 100 -10.74 -8.33 7.68
N ARG A 101 -10.30 -7.15 8.11
CA ARG A 101 -10.57 -5.89 7.42
C ARG A 101 -9.29 -5.43 6.75
N GLU A 102 -9.25 -5.58 5.43
CA GLU A 102 -8.07 -5.32 4.61
C GLU A 102 -7.83 -3.81 4.44
N LEU A 103 -6.58 -3.40 4.66
CA LEU A 103 -6.03 -2.12 4.25
C LEU A 103 -5.07 -2.38 3.09
N GLN A 104 -5.43 -1.91 1.91
CA GLN A 104 -4.56 -2.05 0.75
C GLN A 104 -3.74 -0.79 0.56
N VAL A 105 -2.42 -0.92 0.58
CA VAL A 105 -1.50 0.17 0.27
C VAL A 105 -1.15 0.11 -1.19
N ASP A 106 -1.28 1.25 -1.86
CA ASP A 106 -0.83 1.45 -3.22
C ASP A 106 -0.24 2.85 -3.38
N GLY A 107 0.32 3.12 -4.57
CA GLY A 107 0.92 4.41 -4.87
C GLY A 107 2.02 4.81 -3.89
N PHE A 108 2.65 3.87 -3.16
CA PHE A 108 3.65 4.22 -2.15
C PHE A 108 4.96 4.64 -2.82
N TRP A 109 5.45 5.83 -2.50
CA TRP A 109 6.61 6.46 -3.14
C TRP A 109 7.52 7.13 -2.09
N HIS A 110 8.77 7.39 -2.44
CA HIS A 110 9.67 8.24 -1.66
C HIS A 110 10.59 9.05 -2.56
N LEU A 111 11.11 10.15 -2.03
CA LEU A 111 12.19 10.90 -2.65
C LEU A 111 13.51 10.12 -2.54
N GLN A 112 14.38 10.28 -3.54
CA GLN A 112 15.71 9.67 -3.53
C GLN A 112 16.51 10.12 -2.29
N GLY A 113 17.17 9.20 -1.60
CA GLY A 113 17.92 9.49 -0.37
C GLY A 113 17.07 9.56 0.91
N HIS A 114 15.75 9.35 0.79
CA HIS A 114 14.81 9.35 1.92
C HIS A 114 14.21 7.95 2.19
N GLU A 115 14.96 6.90 1.87
CA GLU A 115 14.56 5.50 2.03
C GLU A 115 14.18 5.19 3.50
N ARG A 116 14.96 5.69 4.46
CA ARG A 116 14.66 5.52 5.90
C ARG A 116 13.32 6.17 6.28
N THR A 117 13.02 7.34 5.72
CA THR A 117 11.75 8.03 5.94
C THR A 117 10.59 7.21 5.37
N ALA A 118 10.80 6.56 4.22
CA ALA A 118 9.84 5.62 3.63
C ALA A 118 9.58 4.42 4.56
N VAL A 119 10.63 3.80 5.10
CA VAL A 119 10.50 2.69 6.06
C VAL A 119 9.67 3.11 7.27
N THR A 120 10.00 4.25 7.87
CA THR A 120 9.23 4.76 9.02
C THR A 120 7.78 5.05 8.64
N LEU A 121 7.49 5.51 7.40
CA LEU A 121 6.11 5.71 6.93
C LEU A 121 5.37 4.38 6.89
N TRP A 122 5.97 3.38 6.26
CA TRP A 122 5.42 2.03 6.16
C TRP A 122 5.14 1.41 7.53
N GLU A 123 6.10 1.48 8.47
CA GLU A 123 5.95 0.97 9.83
C GLU A 123 4.86 1.70 10.63
N ALA A 124 4.61 2.97 10.32
CA ALA A 124 3.58 3.75 10.99
C ALA A 124 2.16 3.47 10.47
N LEU A 125 2.00 3.03 9.22
CA LEU A 125 0.68 2.84 8.60
C LEU A 125 -0.25 1.90 9.39
N PRO A 126 0.19 0.71 9.87
CA PRO A 126 -0.68 -0.17 10.66
C PRO A 126 -1.28 0.53 11.88
N TRP A 127 -0.47 1.31 12.59
CA TRP A 127 -0.91 2.04 13.78
C TRP A 127 -1.82 3.22 13.44
N ARG A 128 -1.51 3.96 12.38
CA ARG A 128 -2.33 5.09 11.90
C ARG A 128 -3.68 4.64 11.38
N CYS A 129 -3.78 3.39 10.90
CA CYS A 129 -5.00 2.84 10.32
C CYS A 129 -5.65 1.74 11.15
N ALA A 130 -5.21 1.51 12.39
CA ALA A 130 -5.69 0.42 13.25
C ALA A 130 -7.22 0.46 13.49
N ALA A 131 -7.83 1.65 13.46
CA ALA A 131 -9.28 1.81 13.58
C ALA A 131 -10.05 1.27 12.36
N TYR A 132 -9.41 1.16 11.20
CA TYR A 132 -10.06 0.90 9.91
C TYR A 132 -9.83 -0.52 9.39
N GLY A 133 -8.71 -1.14 9.77
CA GLY A 133 -8.41 -2.49 9.34
C GLY A 133 -7.46 -3.23 10.26
N THR A 134 -7.34 -4.52 9.99
CA THR A 134 -6.60 -5.48 10.82
C THR A 134 -5.36 -6.02 10.12
N ILE A 135 -5.28 -5.89 8.80
CA ILE A 135 -4.11 -6.30 8.00
C ILE A 135 -3.78 -5.22 6.99
N LEU A 136 -2.47 -4.98 6.79
CA LEU A 136 -1.93 -4.09 5.78
C LEU A 136 -1.34 -4.94 4.65
N ILE A 137 -1.77 -4.71 3.42
CA ILE A 137 -1.33 -5.47 2.24
C ILE A 137 -0.81 -4.51 1.18
N MET A 138 0.30 -4.84 0.54
CA MET A 138 0.83 -4.11 -0.61
C MET A 138 1.20 -5.10 -1.70
N ALA A 139 0.60 -4.97 -2.89
CA ALA A 139 1.03 -5.72 -4.06
C ALA A 139 2.22 -5.01 -4.71
N ARG A 140 3.26 -5.78 -5.09
CA ARG A 140 4.48 -5.26 -5.73
C ARG A 140 4.99 -6.20 -6.80
N ASP A 141 5.67 -5.63 -7.80
CA ASP A 141 6.56 -6.39 -8.66
C ASP A 141 7.70 -6.95 -7.78
N PRO A 142 8.02 -8.25 -7.83
CA PRO A 142 9.09 -8.83 -7.00
C PRO A 142 10.47 -8.22 -7.27
N ARG A 143 10.64 -7.51 -8.39
CA ARG A 143 11.86 -6.80 -8.77
C ARG A 143 11.91 -5.36 -8.22
N ASP A 144 10.81 -4.86 -7.66
CA ASP A 144 10.72 -3.49 -7.14
C ASP A 144 11.68 -3.32 -5.93
N PRO A 145 12.63 -2.37 -5.99
CA PRO A 145 13.56 -2.15 -4.89
C PRO A 145 12.87 -1.74 -3.57
N LEU A 146 11.65 -1.20 -3.63
CA LEU A 146 10.84 -0.95 -2.44
C LEU A 146 10.59 -2.22 -1.62
N LEU A 147 10.51 -3.39 -2.26
CA LEU A 147 10.25 -4.64 -1.54
C LEU A 147 11.36 -4.93 -0.53
N LYS A 148 12.62 -4.81 -0.96
CA LYS A 148 13.80 -4.99 -0.08
C LYS A 148 13.87 -3.94 1.01
N LEU A 149 13.37 -2.74 0.72
CA LEU A 149 13.35 -1.63 1.67
C LEU A 149 12.29 -1.83 2.76
N LEU A 150 11.07 -2.19 2.39
CA LEU A 150 9.91 -2.24 3.29
C LEU A 150 9.72 -3.60 3.96
N VAL A 151 10.19 -4.67 3.32
CA VAL A 151 10.12 -6.05 3.78
C VAL A 151 11.51 -6.68 3.64
N PRO A 152 12.48 -6.32 4.50
CA PRO A 152 13.82 -6.90 4.44
C PRO A 152 13.76 -8.42 4.65
N GLU A 153 14.78 -9.16 4.21
CA GLU A 153 14.83 -10.64 4.32
C GLU A 153 14.68 -11.16 5.76
N THR A 154 15.01 -10.32 6.75
CA THR A 154 14.83 -10.61 8.18
C THR A 154 13.39 -10.41 8.68
N SER A 155 12.47 -9.95 7.82
CA SER A 155 11.08 -9.71 8.16
C SER A 155 10.33 -11.02 8.38
N GLN A 156 9.52 -11.06 9.44
CA GLN A 156 8.58 -12.17 9.69
C GLN A 156 7.23 -11.96 8.98
N GLN A 157 7.10 -10.92 8.15
CA GLN A 157 5.87 -10.68 7.39
C GLN A 157 5.68 -11.79 6.36
N PRO A 158 4.50 -12.43 6.30
CA PRO A 158 4.27 -13.44 5.29
C PRO A 158 4.19 -12.82 3.90
N THR A 159 4.74 -13.55 2.94
CA THR A 159 4.65 -13.22 1.52
C THR A 159 3.85 -14.28 0.80
N PHE A 160 2.95 -13.87 -0.09
CA PHE A 160 2.18 -14.78 -0.93
C PHE A 160 2.25 -14.32 -2.38
N ALA A 161 2.27 -15.28 -3.30
CA ALA A 161 2.25 -15.00 -4.72
C ALA A 161 0.80 -14.79 -5.18
N ILE A 162 0.56 -13.67 -5.88
CA ILE A 162 -0.72 -13.40 -6.54
C ILE A 162 -0.44 -13.32 -8.05
N ALA A 163 -1.23 -14.02 -8.84
CA ALA A 163 -1.22 -13.89 -10.29
C ALA A 163 -2.35 -12.95 -10.72
N HIS A 164 -1.99 -11.87 -11.42
CA HIS A 164 -2.96 -10.97 -12.05
C HIS A 164 -2.93 -11.15 -13.56
N ALA A 165 -4.09 -11.42 -14.17
CA ALA A 165 -4.24 -11.30 -15.61
C ALA A 165 -4.43 -9.82 -15.95
N LEU A 166 -3.52 -9.25 -16.74
CA LEU A 166 -3.52 -7.84 -17.10
C LEU A 166 -3.85 -7.72 -18.58
N TYR A 167 -4.94 -7.03 -18.90
CA TYR A 167 -5.27 -6.63 -20.27
C TYR A 167 -4.85 -5.17 -20.46
N GLY A 168 -3.87 -4.95 -21.33
CA GLY A 168 -3.36 -3.62 -21.66
C GLY A 168 -3.40 -3.37 -23.17
N PRO A 169 -3.54 -2.11 -23.61
CA PRO A 169 -3.56 -1.78 -25.04
C PRO A 169 -2.19 -1.96 -25.72
N ALA A 170 -1.11 -2.13 -24.94
CA ALA A 170 0.23 -2.38 -25.40
C ALA A 170 0.88 -3.47 -24.54
N MET A 171 1.82 -4.22 -25.12
CA MET A 171 2.63 -5.16 -24.35
C MET A 171 3.50 -4.41 -23.35
N ALA A 172 3.59 -4.94 -22.13
CA ALA A 172 4.52 -4.43 -21.12
C ALA A 172 5.97 -4.67 -21.58
N GLU A 173 6.84 -3.68 -21.35
CA GLU A 173 8.27 -3.82 -21.62
C GLU A 173 8.89 -4.69 -20.53
N PRO A 174 9.48 -5.86 -20.83
CA PRO A 174 9.91 -6.81 -19.80
C PRO A 174 10.93 -6.24 -18.81
N GLN A 175 11.73 -5.26 -19.21
CA GLN A 175 12.76 -4.65 -18.37
C GLN A 175 12.20 -3.62 -17.38
N ARG A 176 11.00 -3.09 -17.62
CA ARG A 176 10.36 -2.10 -16.75
C ARG A 176 9.59 -2.80 -15.64
N LEU A 177 9.61 -2.21 -14.46
CA LEU A 177 8.84 -2.68 -13.29
C LEU A 177 7.34 -2.55 -13.58
N ILE A 178 6.53 -3.42 -13.00
CA ILE A 178 5.08 -3.37 -13.13
C ILE A 178 4.50 -2.59 -11.94
N TYR A 179 3.63 -1.62 -12.20
CA TYR A 179 2.76 -1.05 -11.17
C TYR A 179 1.53 -1.95 -11.04
N PRO A 180 1.41 -2.79 -9.99
CA PRO A 180 0.48 -3.94 -9.97
C PRO A 180 -0.96 -3.56 -9.61
N MET A 181 -1.35 -2.31 -9.84
CA MET A 181 -2.62 -1.76 -9.40
C MET A 181 -3.43 -1.30 -10.61
N GLY A 182 -4.15 -2.26 -11.20
CA GLY A 182 -5.28 -1.97 -12.07
C GLY A 182 -6.50 -1.64 -11.23
N ARG A 183 -7.31 -0.65 -11.64
CA ARG A 183 -8.68 -0.55 -11.14
C ARG A 183 -9.36 -1.90 -11.39
N VAL A 184 -10.00 -2.46 -10.36
CA VAL A 184 -11.11 -3.39 -10.60
C VAL A 184 -12.29 -2.56 -11.08
#